data_AF-A0A9D8NDZ2-F1
#
_entry.id   AF-A0A9D8NDZ2-F1
#
_cell.length_a   1.000
_cell.length_b   1.000
_cell.length_c   1.000
_cell.angle_alpha   90.00
_cell.angle_beta   90.00
_cell.angle_gamma   90.00
#
_symmetry.space_group_name_H-M   'P 1'
#
loop_
_entity.id
_entity.type
_entity.pdbx_description
1 polymer ?
#
loop_
_entity_poly.entity_id
_entity_poly.type
_entity_poly.pdbx_seq_one_letter_code
_entity_poly.pdbx_strand_id
1 'polypeptide(L)'
;MKARFLALFIIPVTIIASCTREKPEVPEDNPEVVTEPADSVWHITIQASKGADTKALYLDTSGGKDVLNAYWKAGEKVKVYNGSSLLGTLDVTPGSGDYPTTATLSGIVSISGLAQGNQLTLLIPRETWNYTGQVGTLESLQSNYDYATATVTINNIETSTNTVSTTAATFNNQQSVYRFAFKKDNADFSIRDFSILSAGNRIVSATTLGGTPTLGGFTVTPASATNAPLFVAICNTGTTDDTYNFIITGSDDALYMATKDIPARVLDVPGKFISAKNINATKSDFAPVDGTTDTAL
;
A
#
# COMPACT_ATOMS: atom_id res chain seq x y z
N MET A 1 18.49 16.62 83.39
CA MET A 1 17.25 17.44 83.30
C MET A 1 16.87 17.55 81.82
N LYS A 2 15.58 17.34 81.50
CA LYS A 2 14.94 17.16 80.18
C LYS A 2 14.88 15.73 79.65
N ALA A 3 13.80 15.06 80.07
CA ALA A 3 13.21 13.88 79.46
C ALA A 3 12.34 14.28 78.26
N ARG A 4 12.29 13.45 77.21
CA ARG A 4 11.20 13.34 76.21
C ARG A 4 11.21 11.90 75.68
N PHE A 5 10.36 11.02 76.22
CA PHE A 5 9.07 10.57 75.66
C PHE A 5 9.18 10.00 74.24
N LEU A 6 9.36 8.67 74.17
CA LEU A 6 9.20 7.84 72.98
C LEU A 6 7.76 7.30 72.99
N ALA A 7 6.93 7.74 72.05
CA ALA A 7 5.57 7.22 71.88
C ALA A 7 5.61 5.96 71.00
N LEU A 8 5.21 4.83 71.58
CA LEU A 8 5.03 3.55 70.91
C LEU A 8 3.62 3.52 70.31
N PHE A 9 3.49 3.59 68.98
CA PHE A 9 2.21 3.34 68.29
C PHE A 9 2.08 1.85 67.98
N ILE A 10 1.08 1.21 68.58
CA ILE A 10 0.62 -0.14 68.26
C ILE A 10 -0.41 -0.01 67.13
N ILE A 11 -0.14 -0.62 65.98
CA ILE A 11 -1.13 -0.77 64.89
C ILE A 11 -1.78 -2.16 65.04
N PRO A 12 -3.11 -2.27 65.11
CA PRO A 12 -3.79 -3.56 65.15
C PRO A 12 -3.77 -4.25 63.79
N VAL A 13 -3.29 -5.50 63.77
CA VAL A 13 -3.45 -6.41 62.63
C VAL A 13 -4.92 -6.81 62.56
N THR A 14 -5.61 -6.43 61.49
CA THR A 14 -6.98 -6.85 61.22
C THR A 14 -6.92 -8.14 60.40
N ILE A 15 -7.31 -9.27 60.99
CA ILE A 15 -7.47 -10.55 60.27
C ILE A 15 -8.83 -10.51 59.58
N ILE A 16 -8.82 -10.29 58.26
CA ILE A 16 -10.01 -10.44 57.42
C ILE A 16 -10.10 -11.91 57.03
N ALA A 17 -10.94 -12.67 57.73
CA ALA A 17 -11.36 -14.00 57.28
C ALA A 17 -12.32 -13.82 56.09
N SER A 18 -11.77 -13.82 54.88
CA SER A 18 -12.55 -13.84 53.65
C SER A 18 -12.99 -15.28 53.37
N CYS A 19 -14.25 -15.60 53.65
CA CYS A 19 -14.92 -16.77 53.10
C CYS A 19 -15.11 -16.55 51.59
N THR A 20 -14.10 -16.88 50.80
CA THR A 20 -14.21 -16.86 49.35
C THR A 20 -14.96 -18.14 48.95
N ARG A 21 -16.26 -18.00 48.68
CA ARG A 21 -17.04 -19.03 48.00
C ARG A 21 -16.42 -19.18 46.61
N GLU A 22 -15.83 -20.35 46.35
CA GLU A 22 -15.22 -20.71 45.08
C GLU A 22 -16.22 -20.42 43.95
N LYS A 23 -15.91 -19.41 43.14
CA LYS A 23 -16.67 -19.11 41.93
C LYS A 23 -16.32 -20.25 40.96
N PRO A 24 -17.29 -20.99 40.43
CA PRO A 24 -17.00 -22.05 39.46
C PRO A 24 -16.22 -21.42 38.30
N GLU A 25 -15.04 -21.96 38.02
CA GLU A 25 -14.26 -21.63 36.83
C GLU A 25 -15.16 -21.90 35.61
N VAL A 26 -15.51 -20.83 34.92
CA VAL A 26 -16.08 -20.94 33.57
C VAL A 26 -14.93 -21.48 32.72
N PRO A 27 -15.10 -22.61 32.01
CA PRO A 27 -14.07 -23.12 31.11
C PRO A 27 -13.65 -21.99 30.18
N GLU A 28 -12.38 -21.63 30.23
CA GLU A 28 -11.79 -20.69 29.29
C GLU A 28 -11.89 -21.37 27.92
N ASP A 29 -12.72 -20.80 27.05
CA ASP A 29 -12.92 -21.25 25.68
C ASP A 29 -11.62 -20.96 24.92
N ASN A 30 -10.66 -21.87 25.11
CA ASN A 30 -9.34 -21.78 24.53
C ASN A 30 -9.48 -22.21 23.08
N PRO A 31 -9.34 -21.30 22.09
CA PRO A 31 -9.55 -21.65 20.70
C PRO A 31 -8.59 -22.77 20.33
N GLU A 32 -9.15 -23.89 19.89
CA GLU A 32 -8.40 -25.09 19.56
C GLU A 32 -7.40 -24.77 18.43
N VAL A 33 -6.11 -24.80 18.78
CA VAL A 33 -5.02 -24.59 17.81
C VAL A 33 -4.91 -25.85 16.97
N VAL A 34 -5.25 -25.75 15.69
CA VAL A 34 -5.18 -26.88 14.76
C VAL A 34 -3.71 -27.25 14.51
N THR A 35 -3.34 -28.49 14.82
CA THR A 35 -2.06 -29.08 14.44
C THR A 35 -2.23 -29.82 13.10
N GLU A 36 -1.45 -29.44 12.08
CA GLU A 36 -1.55 -30.06 10.75
C GLU A 36 -1.11 -31.54 10.78
N PRO A 37 -1.91 -32.47 10.25
CA PRO A 37 -1.39 -33.76 9.80
C PRO A 37 -0.35 -33.51 8.70
N ALA A 38 0.76 -34.27 8.72
CA ALA A 38 1.96 -33.99 7.93
C ALA A 38 1.78 -33.93 6.38
N ASP A 39 0.60 -34.25 5.85
CA ASP A 39 0.31 -34.32 4.41
C ASP A 39 -1.04 -33.68 3.99
N SER A 40 -1.68 -32.89 4.87
CA SER A 40 -2.99 -32.30 4.53
C SER A 40 -2.87 -31.12 3.58
N VAL A 41 -3.57 -31.20 2.43
CA VAL A 41 -3.72 -30.09 1.47
C VAL A 41 -4.96 -29.28 1.84
N TRP A 42 -4.77 -28.02 2.22
CA TRP A 42 -5.86 -27.14 2.64
C TRP A 42 -6.27 -26.16 1.55
N HIS A 43 -7.53 -26.22 1.16
CA HIS A 43 -8.10 -25.38 0.12
C HIS A 43 -8.75 -24.13 0.71
N ILE A 44 -8.48 -22.98 0.11
CA ILE A 44 -9.14 -21.71 0.45
C ILE A 44 -9.81 -21.14 -0.80
N THR A 45 -11.01 -20.59 -0.62
CA THR A 45 -11.72 -19.83 -1.65
C THR A 45 -12.21 -18.52 -1.07
N ILE A 46 -11.90 -17.41 -1.73
CA ILE A 46 -12.20 -16.06 -1.27
C ILE A 46 -12.92 -15.32 -2.39
N GLN A 47 -14.08 -14.74 -2.09
CA GLN A 47 -14.71 -13.76 -2.97
C GLN A 47 -13.98 -12.43 -2.79
N ALA A 48 -13.44 -11.89 -3.87
CA ALA A 48 -12.65 -10.67 -3.85
C ALA A 48 -13.26 -9.59 -4.72
N SER A 49 -13.08 -8.35 -4.27
CA SER A 49 -13.33 -7.14 -5.04
C SER A 49 -12.08 -6.28 -5.00
N LYS A 50 -11.79 -5.58 -6.09
CA LYS A 50 -10.98 -4.36 -5.98
C LYS A 50 -11.92 -3.29 -5.41
N GLY A 51 -11.51 -2.62 -4.34
CA GLY A 51 -12.31 -1.64 -3.62
C GLY A 51 -12.81 -0.52 -4.54
N ALA A 52 -13.75 0.28 -4.04
CA ALA A 52 -14.35 1.39 -4.79
C ALA A 52 -13.27 2.20 -5.51
N ASP A 53 -13.44 2.30 -6.84
CA ASP A 53 -12.53 2.89 -7.83
C ASP A 53 -11.32 3.60 -7.25
N THR A 54 -10.16 2.96 -7.36
CA THR A 54 -8.87 3.65 -7.38
C THR A 54 -8.82 4.49 -8.66
N LYS A 55 -9.51 5.63 -8.67
CA LYS A 55 -9.70 6.44 -9.87
C LYS A 55 -8.38 6.96 -10.42
N ALA A 56 -7.93 6.44 -11.57
CA ALA A 56 -7.42 7.27 -12.69
C ALA A 56 -7.00 6.49 -13.97
N LEU A 57 -7.65 6.74 -15.14
CA LEU A 57 -7.17 6.57 -16.55
C LEU A 57 -7.63 5.41 -17.51
N TYR A 58 -8.71 5.60 -18.29
CA TYR A 58 -8.81 5.10 -19.69
C TYR A 58 -9.23 6.22 -20.64
N LEU A 59 -8.46 6.51 -21.69
CA LEU A 59 -8.78 7.42 -22.81
C LEU A 59 -9.84 6.82 -23.75
N ASP A 60 -11.11 7.19 -23.58
CA ASP A 60 -12.09 7.08 -24.66
C ASP A 60 -12.06 8.35 -25.52
N THR A 61 -11.73 8.18 -26.80
CA THR A 61 -11.76 9.21 -27.85
C THR A 61 -13.15 9.79 -28.14
N SER A 62 -14.20 9.33 -27.44
CA SER A 62 -15.59 9.75 -27.63
C SER A 62 -16.03 10.95 -26.75
N GLY A 63 -15.08 11.57 -26.03
CA GLY A 63 -15.23 12.88 -25.40
C GLY A 63 -15.72 12.91 -23.94
N GLY A 64 -15.19 12.15 -22.97
CA GLY A 64 -13.84 11.60 -22.80
C GLY A 64 -13.40 11.89 -21.35
N LYS A 65 -13.97 11.17 -20.37
CA LYS A 65 -13.60 11.23 -18.94
C LYS A 65 -12.99 9.88 -18.57
N ASP A 66 -11.71 9.90 -18.26
CA ASP A 66 -10.91 8.69 -18.23
C ASP A 66 -10.78 8.10 -16.81
N VAL A 67 -11.36 6.91 -16.57
CA VAL A 67 -11.34 6.19 -15.28
C VAL A 67 -10.45 4.94 -15.41
N LEU A 68 -9.43 4.76 -14.54
CA LEU A 68 -8.73 3.48 -14.37
C LEU A 68 -9.74 2.75 -13.53
N ASN A 69 -10.31 1.71 -14.08
CA ASN A 69 -10.84 0.66 -13.24
C ASN A 69 -9.67 -0.27 -12.96
N ALA A 70 -9.37 -0.49 -11.68
CA ALA A 70 -8.56 -1.64 -11.33
C ALA A 70 -9.46 -2.86 -11.55
N TYR A 71 -9.20 -3.63 -12.60
CA TYR A 71 -9.91 -4.87 -12.89
C TYR A 71 -9.00 -6.06 -12.62
N TRP A 72 -9.61 -7.22 -12.40
CA TRP A 72 -8.91 -8.49 -12.27
C TRP A 72 -8.55 -9.04 -13.64
N LYS A 73 -7.32 -9.55 -13.77
CA LYS A 73 -6.87 -10.22 -15.00
C LYS A 73 -6.77 -11.73 -14.75
N ALA A 74 -7.17 -12.50 -15.75
CA ALA A 74 -6.98 -13.94 -15.71
C ALA A 74 -5.47 -14.25 -15.63
N GLY A 75 -5.10 -15.19 -14.76
CA GLY A 75 -3.70 -15.54 -14.53
C GLY A 75 -2.97 -14.67 -13.49
N GLU A 76 -3.60 -13.61 -12.96
CA GLU A 76 -3.09 -12.93 -11.77
C GLU A 76 -3.01 -13.90 -10.58
N LYS A 77 -2.06 -13.59 -9.68
CA LYS A 77 -1.79 -14.39 -8.49
C LYS A 77 -1.88 -13.50 -7.25
N VAL A 78 -2.48 -14.04 -6.20
CA VAL A 78 -2.60 -13.37 -4.89
C VAL A 78 -1.84 -14.17 -3.85
N LYS A 79 -0.92 -13.53 -3.13
CA LYS A 79 -0.21 -14.18 -2.02
C LYS A 79 -0.98 -14.01 -0.73
N VAL A 80 -0.98 -15.05 0.10
CA VAL A 80 -1.67 -15.09 1.40
C VAL A 80 -0.64 -15.15 2.51
N TYR A 81 -0.73 -14.24 3.48
CA TYR A 81 0.20 -14.14 4.60
C TYR A 81 -0.52 -14.20 5.94
N ASN A 82 0.16 -14.76 6.94
CA ASN A 82 -0.11 -14.56 8.35
C ASN A 82 1.07 -13.81 8.98
N GLY A 83 0.87 -12.52 9.27
CA GLY A 83 1.98 -11.63 9.59
C GLY A 83 2.98 -11.56 8.43
N SER A 84 4.24 -11.93 8.68
CA SER A 84 5.29 -12.02 7.66
C SER A 84 5.42 -13.39 7.00
N SER A 85 4.69 -14.41 7.47
CA SER A 85 4.80 -15.79 6.96
C SER A 85 3.92 -15.99 5.74
N LEU A 86 4.52 -16.40 4.62
CA LEU A 86 3.78 -16.78 3.41
C LEU A 86 3.08 -18.13 3.63
N LEU A 87 1.76 -18.14 3.50
CA LEU A 87 0.95 -19.35 3.62
C LEU A 87 0.72 -20.04 2.28
N GLY A 88 0.62 -19.27 1.19
CA GLY A 88 0.31 -19.82 -0.12
C GLY A 88 0.08 -18.76 -1.19
N THR A 89 -0.25 -19.21 -2.39
CA THR A 89 -0.59 -18.37 -3.55
C THR A 89 -1.91 -18.84 -4.14
N LEU A 90 -2.82 -17.89 -4.39
CA LEU A 90 -4.14 -18.10 -4.96
C LEU A 90 -4.16 -17.68 -6.42
N ASP A 91 -4.89 -18.45 -7.21
CA ASP A 91 -5.22 -18.13 -8.58
C ASP A 91 -6.43 -17.21 -8.63
N VAL A 92 -6.33 -16.16 -9.44
CA VAL A 92 -7.44 -15.25 -9.73
C VAL A 92 -8.28 -15.83 -10.87
N THR A 93 -9.56 -16.05 -10.58
CA THR A 93 -10.60 -16.25 -11.59
C THR A 93 -11.47 -14.99 -11.65
N PRO A 94 -11.27 -14.10 -12.64
CA PRO A 94 -12.06 -12.88 -12.76
C PRO A 94 -13.55 -13.18 -12.98
N GLY A 95 -14.40 -12.25 -12.54
CA GLY A 95 -15.82 -12.24 -12.90
C GLY A 95 -16.05 -12.04 -14.40
N SER A 96 -17.31 -12.00 -14.81
CA SER A 96 -17.69 -11.76 -16.21
C SER A 96 -17.55 -10.29 -16.61
N GLY A 97 -17.38 -10.06 -17.92
CA GLY A 97 -17.26 -8.73 -18.54
C GLY A 97 -15.82 -8.36 -18.92
N ASP A 98 -15.68 -7.27 -19.66
CA ASP A 98 -14.37 -6.81 -20.18
C ASP A 98 -13.48 -6.19 -19.08
N TYR A 99 -14.09 -5.76 -17.97
CA TYR A 99 -13.42 -5.09 -16.85
C TYR A 99 -13.95 -5.62 -15.49
N PRO A 100 -13.68 -6.88 -15.15
CA PRO A 100 -14.25 -7.50 -13.95
C PRO A 100 -13.65 -6.87 -12.68
N THR A 101 -14.48 -6.23 -11.87
CA THR A 101 -14.09 -5.65 -10.57
C THR A 101 -14.17 -6.65 -9.42
N THR A 102 -14.79 -7.81 -9.68
CA THR A 102 -14.88 -8.95 -8.77
C THR A 102 -14.11 -10.14 -9.31
N ALA A 103 -13.66 -11.01 -8.41
CA ALA A 103 -13.00 -12.26 -8.73
C ALA A 103 -13.24 -13.31 -7.64
N THR A 104 -13.06 -14.57 -8.00
CA THR A 104 -12.86 -15.66 -7.04
C THR A 104 -11.38 -15.96 -6.96
N LEU A 105 -10.82 -15.95 -5.75
CA LEU A 105 -9.45 -16.36 -5.46
C LEU A 105 -9.49 -17.78 -4.90
N SER A 106 -8.73 -18.70 -5.49
CA SER A 106 -8.70 -20.09 -5.03
C SER A 106 -7.28 -20.66 -5.04
N GLY A 107 -6.95 -21.49 -4.07
CA GLY A 107 -5.62 -22.10 -3.99
C GLY A 107 -5.42 -22.95 -2.75
N ILE A 108 -4.16 -23.30 -2.51
CA ILE A 108 -3.71 -24.09 -1.37
C ILE A 108 -2.94 -23.18 -0.41
N VAL A 109 -3.17 -23.33 0.89
CA VAL A 109 -2.48 -22.60 1.96
C VAL A 109 -2.02 -23.55 3.06
N SER A 110 -0.91 -23.23 3.73
CA SER A 110 -0.61 -23.85 5.04
C SER A 110 -1.48 -23.21 6.12
N ILE A 111 -2.01 -24.04 7.02
CA ILE A 111 -2.85 -23.63 8.14
C ILE A 111 -2.19 -23.85 9.50
N SER A 112 -0.94 -24.31 9.55
CA SER A 112 -0.25 -24.55 10.82
C SER A 112 -0.24 -23.28 11.69
N GLY A 113 -0.81 -23.38 12.89
CA GLY A 113 -0.92 -22.26 13.83
C GLY A 113 -2.01 -21.24 13.47
N LEU A 114 -2.91 -21.56 12.54
CA LEU A 114 -4.12 -20.78 12.27
C LEU A 114 -5.29 -21.30 13.09
N ALA A 115 -6.16 -20.38 13.48
CA ALA A 115 -7.43 -20.62 14.11
C ALA A 115 -8.52 -19.71 13.54
N GLN A 116 -9.78 -20.05 13.80
CA GLN A 116 -10.91 -19.15 13.53
C GLN A 116 -10.67 -17.78 14.17
N GLY A 117 -11.03 -16.72 13.45
CA GLY A 117 -10.81 -15.33 13.87
C GLY A 117 -9.44 -14.76 13.55
N ASN A 118 -8.46 -15.57 13.12
CA ASN A 118 -7.19 -15.03 12.63
C ASN A 118 -7.39 -14.18 11.37
N GLN A 119 -6.56 -13.13 11.24
CA GLN A 119 -6.54 -12.26 10.07
C GLN A 119 -5.43 -12.66 9.11
N LEU A 120 -5.77 -12.75 7.84
CA LEU A 120 -4.84 -13.02 6.75
C LEU A 120 -4.68 -11.78 5.88
N THR A 121 -3.46 -11.48 5.48
CA THR A 121 -3.15 -10.40 4.54
C THR A 121 -3.03 -10.99 3.14
N LEU A 122 -3.75 -10.40 2.20
CA LEU A 122 -3.70 -10.73 0.78
C LEU A 122 -2.91 -9.67 0.01
N LEU A 123 -2.09 -10.09 -0.94
CA LEU A 123 -1.21 -9.20 -1.72
C LEU A 123 -1.20 -9.53 -3.22
N ILE A 124 -1.37 -8.50 -4.06
CA ILE A 124 -1.24 -8.58 -5.54
C ILE A 124 0.08 -7.93 -5.99
N PRO A 125 0.82 -8.51 -6.95
CA PRO A 125 1.32 -9.89 -7.04
C PRO A 125 2.81 -9.99 -6.65
N ARG A 126 3.45 -8.90 -6.18
CA ARG A 126 4.90 -8.84 -5.97
C ARG A 126 5.25 -8.79 -4.49
N GLU A 127 6.23 -9.62 -4.11
CA GLU A 127 6.83 -9.62 -2.76
C GLU A 127 7.62 -8.35 -2.47
N THR A 128 8.10 -7.71 -3.55
CA THR A 128 8.82 -6.45 -3.52
C THR A 128 8.04 -5.42 -4.32
N TRP A 129 7.67 -4.33 -3.65
CA TRP A 129 7.23 -3.12 -4.31
C TRP A 129 8.47 -2.36 -4.71
N ASN A 130 8.65 -2.09 -6.00
CA ASN A 130 9.77 -1.29 -6.48
C ASN A 130 9.22 -0.25 -7.44
N TYR A 131 9.26 1.02 -7.05
CA TYR A 131 8.77 2.15 -7.82
C TYR A 131 9.84 2.74 -8.76
N THR A 132 11.08 2.24 -8.70
CA THR A 132 12.15 2.62 -9.63
C THR A 132 11.94 1.98 -11.02
N GLY A 133 12.56 2.56 -12.04
CA GLY A 133 12.53 2.02 -13.41
C GLY A 133 11.20 2.24 -14.16
N GLN A 134 10.34 3.14 -13.67
CA GLN A 134 9.11 3.49 -14.37
C GLN A 134 9.42 4.13 -15.73
N VAL A 135 8.69 3.72 -16.76
CA VAL A 135 8.82 4.29 -18.12
C VAL A 135 7.71 5.28 -18.47
N GLY A 136 6.80 5.53 -17.54
CA GLY A 136 5.76 6.55 -17.69
C GLY A 136 4.54 6.15 -18.54
N THR A 137 4.35 4.86 -18.84
CA THR A 137 3.19 4.37 -19.61
C THR A 137 2.17 3.64 -18.73
N LEU A 138 0.88 3.75 -19.08
CA LEU A 138 -0.20 3.03 -18.38
C LEU A 138 0.00 1.51 -18.41
N GLU A 139 0.40 0.96 -19.55
CA GLU A 139 0.65 -0.48 -19.70
C GLU A 139 1.73 -0.97 -18.72
N SER A 140 2.81 -0.21 -18.57
CA SER A 140 3.85 -0.51 -17.60
C SER A 140 3.32 -0.39 -16.17
N LEU A 141 2.54 0.64 -15.86
CA LEU A 141 1.92 0.80 -14.54
C LEU A 141 1.04 -0.40 -14.18
N GLN A 142 0.14 -0.79 -15.07
CA GLN A 142 -0.77 -1.91 -14.86
C GLN A 142 -0.05 -3.25 -14.69
N SER A 143 1.10 -3.44 -15.35
CA SER A 143 1.82 -4.71 -15.32
C SER A 143 2.81 -4.83 -14.16
N ASN A 144 3.29 -3.69 -13.64
CA ASN A 144 4.42 -3.67 -12.72
C ASN A 144 4.14 -3.01 -11.36
N TYR A 145 3.12 -2.14 -11.28
CA TYR A 145 2.89 -1.23 -10.16
C TYR A 145 1.42 -1.23 -9.67
N ASP A 146 0.63 -2.27 -9.99
CA ASP A 146 -0.74 -2.48 -9.44
C ASP A 146 -0.68 -3.18 -8.07
N TYR A 147 -0.01 -2.56 -7.09
CA TYR A 147 0.07 -3.12 -5.75
C TYR A 147 -1.24 -2.87 -4.99
N ALA A 148 -1.81 -3.93 -4.46
CA ALA A 148 -3.02 -3.84 -3.66
C ALA A 148 -2.99 -4.86 -2.53
N THR A 149 -3.58 -4.49 -1.40
CA THR A 149 -3.71 -5.36 -0.24
C THR A 149 -5.15 -5.45 0.23
N ALA A 150 -5.50 -6.60 0.79
CA ALA A 150 -6.76 -6.80 1.50
C ALA A 150 -6.47 -7.58 2.79
N THR A 151 -7.38 -7.45 3.76
CA THR A 151 -7.40 -8.30 4.94
C THR A 151 -8.68 -9.12 4.92
N VAL A 152 -8.56 -10.41 5.23
CA VAL A 152 -9.70 -11.30 5.46
C VAL A 152 -9.59 -11.94 6.83
N THR A 153 -10.74 -12.28 7.42
CA THR A 153 -10.80 -13.02 8.69
C THR A 153 -11.21 -14.46 8.41
N ILE A 154 -10.54 -15.42 9.05
CA ILE A 154 -10.93 -16.84 8.99
C ILE A 154 -12.24 -17.03 9.74
N ASN A 155 -13.27 -17.51 9.03
CA ASN A 155 -14.58 -17.82 9.60
C ASN A 155 -14.64 -19.24 10.14
N ASN A 156 -14.04 -20.20 9.43
CA ASN A 156 -14.02 -21.61 9.81
C ASN A 156 -12.85 -22.35 9.15
N ILE A 157 -12.31 -23.35 9.86
CA ILE A 157 -11.34 -24.34 9.36
C ILE A 157 -12.01 -25.71 9.48
N GLU A 158 -12.45 -26.26 8.36
CA GLU A 158 -13.18 -27.54 8.31
C GLU A 158 -12.21 -28.68 8.00
N THR A 159 -11.92 -29.50 9.01
CA THR A 159 -10.97 -30.63 8.91
C THR A 159 -11.53 -31.80 8.10
N SER A 160 -12.85 -31.97 8.03
CA SER A 160 -13.44 -33.08 7.25
C SER A 160 -13.28 -32.90 5.73
N THR A 161 -13.21 -31.65 5.26
CA THR A 161 -13.05 -31.30 3.85
C THR A 161 -11.70 -30.64 3.54
N ASN A 162 -10.85 -30.42 4.54
CA ASN A 162 -9.64 -29.62 4.46
C ASN A 162 -9.87 -28.25 3.80
N THR A 163 -10.92 -27.54 4.24
CA THR A 163 -11.27 -26.23 3.66
C THR A 163 -11.18 -25.10 4.69
N VAL A 164 -10.64 -23.97 4.26
CA VAL A 164 -10.64 -22.70 5.00
C VAL A 164 -11.66 -21.76 4.36
N SER A 165 -12.55 -21.24 5.19
CA SER A 165 -13.50 -20.20 4.77
C SER A 165 -13.14 -18.87 5.43
N THR A 166 -13.33 -17.78 4.69
CA THR A 166 -13.00 -16.43 5.16
C THR A 166 -14.12 -15.44 4.85
N THR A 167 -14.01 -14.23 5.40
CA THR A 167 -14.75 -13.08 4.88
C THR A 167 -14.36 -12.78 3.42
N ALA A 168 -15.21 -12.02 2.72
CA ALA A 168 -14.85 -11.48 1.43
C ALA A 168 -13.67 -10.49 1.56
N ALA A 169 -12.88 -10.38 0.49
CA ALA A 169 -11.76 -9.46 0.40
C ALA A 169 -12.16 -8.19 -0.37
N THR A 170 -11.75 -7.04 0.15
CA THR A 170 -11.80 -5.77 -0.57
C THR A 170 -10.40 -5.20 -0.65
N PHE A 171 -9.82 -5.22 -1.85
CA PHE A 171 -8.46 -4.76 -2.08
C PHE A 171 -8.39 -3.24 -2.16
N ASN A 172 -7.40 -2.67 -1.47
CA ASN A 172 -7.09 -1.26 -1.53
C ASN A 172 -5.72 -1.09 -2.20
N ASN A 173 -5.65 -0.25 -3.24
CA ASN A 173 -4.36 0.02 -3.88
C ASN A 173 -3.43 0.77 -2.94
N GLN A 174 -2.16 0.40 -2.96
CA GLN A 174 -1.14 0.93 -2.06
C GLN A 174 -0.37 2.11 -2.67
N GLN A 175 -0.76 2.51 -3.88
CA GLN A 175 -0.15 3.57 -4.67
C GLN A 175 -1.21 4.49 -5.27
N SER A 176 -0.79 5.73 -5.49
CA SER A 176 -1.49 6.70 -6.31
C SER A 176 -0.83 6.77 -7.68
N VAL A 177 -1.63 6.91 -8.73
CA VAL A 177 -1.16 7.13 -10.10
C VAL A 177 -1.42 8.59 -10.49
N TYR A 178 -0.38 9.26 -10.95
CA TYR A 178 -0.40 10.66 -11.37
C TYR A 178 -0.15 10.76 -12.87
N ARG A 179 -0.87 11.68 -13.52
CA ARG A 179 -0.63 12.07 -14.91
C ARG A 179 0.11 13.39 -14.94
N PHE A 180 1.30 13.40 -15.51
CA PHE A 180 2.12 14.60 -15.71
C PHE A 180 2.11 15.00 -17.17
N ALA A 181 1.77 16.26 -17.45
CA ALA A 181 1.89 16.86 -18.77
C ALA A 181 2.91 17.98 -18.68
N PHE A 182 3.83 18.05 -19.65
CA PHE A 182 4.97 18.95 -19.62
C PHE A 182 4.78 20.05 -20.65
N LYS A 183 4.89 21.31 -20.19
CA LYS A 183 4.75 22.48 -21.05
C LYS A 183 5.90 23.46 -20.82
N LYS A 184 6.38 24.06 -21.90
CA LYS A 184 7.38 25.14 -21.91
C LYS A 184 6.82 26.27 -22.76
N ASP A 185 6.74 27.47 -22.18
CA ASP A 185 6.13 28.65 -22.83
C ASP A 185 4.72 28.36 -23.41
N ASN A 186 3.89 27.60 -22.67
CA ASN A 186 2.55 27.09 -23.05
C ASN A 186 2.48 26.08 -24.21
N ALA A 187 3.61 25.72 -24.82
CA ALA A 187 3.69 24.66 -25.81
C ALA A 187 4.03 23.31 -25.14
N ASP A 188 3.61 22.20 -25.74
CA ASP A 188 3.99 20.87 -25.26
C ASP A 188 5.51 20.70 -25.35
N PHE A 189 6.08 20.14 -24.28
CA PHE A 189 7.52 20.05 -24.10
C PHE A 189 7.96 18.59 -24.06
N SER A 190 8.96 18.25 -24.87
CA SER A 190 9.50 16.88 -24.90
C SER A 190 10.57 16.70 -23.83
N ILE A 191 10.41 15.66 -23.02
CA ILE A 191 11.29 15.30 -21.91
C ILE A 191 11.96 13.96 -22.15
N ARG A 192 13.15 13.77 -21.59
CA ARG A 192 13.88 12.49 -21.57
C ARG A 192 13.80 11.80 -20.21
N ASP A 193 13.93 12.55 -19.13
CA ASP A 193 13.90 12.00 -17.76
C ASP A 193 13.04 12.89 -16.86
N PHE A 194 12.37 12.27 -15.90
CA PHE A 194 11.54 12.94 -14.91
C PHE A 194 11.76 12.34 -13.53
N SER A 195 12.47 13.05 -12.66
CA SER A 195 12.70 12.64 -11.28
C SER A 195 11.74 13.31 -10.33
N ILE A 196 11.28 12.55 -9.35
CA ILE A 196 10.38 12.99 -8.29
C ILE A 196 11.08 12.75 -6.96
N LEU A 197 11.20 13.79 -6.15
CA LEU A 197 11.74 13.73 -4.80
C LEU A 197 10.73 14.33 -3.82
N SER A 198 10.80 13.89 -2.57
CA SER A 198 10.00 14.45 -1.46
C SER A 198 10.96 15.09 -0.46
N ALA A 199 10.66 16.32 -0.04
CA ALA A 199 11.47 17.06 0.93
C ALA A 199 11.50 16.34 2.29
N GLY A 200 10.39 15.71 2.69
CA GLY A 200 10.32 14.89 3.89
C GLY A 200 10.93 13.49 3.75
N ASN A 201 11.51 13.13 2.61
CA ASN A 201 11.98 11.78 2.28
C ASN A 201 10.91 10.70 2.53
N ARG A 202 9.70 10.87 1.96
CA ARG A 202 8.52 10.05 2.25
C ARG A 202 8.04 9.19 1.09
N ILE A 203 8.64 9.34 -0.08
CA ILE A 203 8.32 8.52 -1.25
C ILE A 203 8.98 7.16 -1.06
N VAL A 204 8.21 6.09 -1.24
CA VAL A 204 8.74 4.72 -1.26
C VAL A 204 9.43 4.49 -2.61
N SER A 205 10.73 4.23 -2.58
CA SER A 205 11.46 3.77 -3.77
C SER A 205 11.37 2.26 -3.91
N ALA A 206 11.48 1.52 -2.80
CA ALA A 206 11.26 0.09 -2.74
C ALA A 206 10.81 -0.37 -1.34
N THR A 207 10.05 -1.46 -1.24
CA THR A 207 9.74 -2.13 0.03
C THR A 207 9.40 -3.60 -0.19
N THR A 208 9.41 -4.39 0.88
CA THR A 208 8.85 -5.75 0.91
C THR A 208 7.71 -5.81 1.91
N LEU A 209 6.81 -6.79 1.79
CA LEU A 209 5.72 -6.94 2.75
C LEU A 209 6.27 -7.12 4.18
N GLY A 210 5.76 -6.32 5.13
CA GLY A 210 6.23 -6.29 6.52
C GLY A 210 7.66 -5.77 6.70
N GLY A 211 8.35 -5.42 5.61
CA GLY A 211 9.67 -4.82 5.62
C GLY A 211 9.61 -3.32 5.87
N THR A 212 10.75 -2.76 6.26
CA THR A 212 10.91 -1.31 6.32
C THR A 212 11.05 -0.77 4.89
N PRO A 213 10.24 0.22 4.47
CA PRO A 213 10.37 0.80 3.16
C PRO A 213 11.70 1.53 3.01
N THR A 214 12.34 1.36 1.85
CA THR A 214 13.39 2.25 1.38
C THR A 214 12.72 3.52 0.88
N LEU A 215 13.07 4.63 1.50
CA LEU A 215 12.52 5.94 1.18
C LEU A 215 13.52 6.72 0.32
N GLY A 216 12.99 7.42 -0.67
CA GLY A 216 13.77 8.22 -1.60
C GLY A 216 12.95 8.63 -2.82
N GLY A 217 13.48 9.60 -3.56
CA GLY A 217 12.96 9.91 -4.88
C GLY A 217 13.24 8.78 -5.88
N PHE A 218 12.63 8.87 -7.05
CA PHE A 218 12.93 7.98 -8.18
C PHE A 218 12.82 8.73 -9.50
N THR A 219 13.42 8.16 -10.54
CA THR A 219 13.38 8.69 -11.90
C THR A 219 12.48 7.84 -12.78
N VAL A 220 11.66 8.51 -13.57
CA VAL A 220 10.87 7.96 -14.67
C VAL A 220 11.65 8.24 -15.96
N THR A 221 12.01 7.20 -16.68
CA THR A 221 12.78 7.28 -17.92
C THR A 221 11.97 6.64 -19.06
N PRO A 222 11.22 7.45 -19.81
CA PRO A 222 10.60 7.03 -21.07
C PRO A 222 11.60 6.34 -22.01
N ALA A 223 11.12 5.39 -22.83
CA ALA A 223 11.96 4.66 -23.78
C ALA A 223 12.63 5.55 -24.84
N SER A 224 12.03 6.71 -25.11
CA SER A 224 12.57 7.78 -25.93
C SER A 224 12.05 9.12 -25.43
N ALA A 225 12.71 10.21 -25.83
CA ALA A 225 12.20 11.55 -25.54
C ALA A 225 10.74 11.69 -26.02
N THR A 226 9.88 12.24 -25.18
CA THR A 226 8.43 12.27 -25.43
C THR A 226 7.79 13.54 -24.90
N ASN A 227 6.81 14.07 -25.64
CA ASN A 227 5.91 15.14 -25.19
C ASN A 227 4.54 14.59 -24.77
N ALA A 228 4.35 13.26 -24.83
CA ALA A 228 3.16 12.62 -24.32
C ALA A 228 3.11 12.72 -22.78
N PRO A 229 1.91 12.74 -22.17
CA PRO A 229 1.80 12.71 -20.73
C PRO A 229 2.44 11.44 -20.15
N LEU A 230 3.15 11.59 -19.03
CA LEU A 230 3.66 10.46 -18.27
C LEU A 230 2.68 10.05 -17.18
N PHE A 231 2.55 8.74 -17.00
CA PHE A 231 1.80 8.13 -15.92
C PHE A 231 2.75 7.53 -14.91
N VAL A 232 2.63 7.95 -13.65
CA VAL A 232 3.59 7.60 -12.61
C VAL A 232 2.87 7.09 -11.37
N ALA A 233 3.22 5.89 -10.92
CA ALA A 233 2.82 5.36 -9.64
C ALA A 233 3.72 5.91 -8.53
N ILE A 234 3.12 6.45 -7.48
CA ILE A 234 3.80 7.02 -6.31
C ILE A 234 3.15 6.41 -5.07
N CYS A 235 3.97 5.93 -4.15
CA CYS A 235 3.56 5.58 -2.80
C CYS A 235 4.26 6.52 -1.81
N ASN A 236 3.49 7.15 -0.94
CA ASN A 236 3.99 8.04 0.11
C ASN A 236 3.55 7.50 1.47
N THR A 237 4.48 7.42 2.43
CA THR A 237 4.21 6.89 3.78
C THR A 237 3.86 7.95 4.81
N GLY A 238 3.87 9.23 4.43
CA GLY A 238 3.59 10.37 5.28
C GLY A 238 2.10 10.58 5.52
N THR A 239 1.77 10.89 6.77
CA THR A 239 0.42 11.28 7.22
C THR A 239 0.24 12.80 7.33
N THR A 240 1.24 13.57 6.88
CA THR A 240 1.23 15.04 6.89
C THR A 240 1.61 15.58 5.53
N ASP A 241 1.33 16.86 5.30
CA ASP A 241 1.68 17.58 4.07
C ASP A 241 3.17 17.43 3.77
N ASP A 242 3.52 17.40 2.49
CA ASP A 242 4.88 17.25 2.03
C ASP A 242 5.12 18.07 0.76
N THR A 243 6.36 18.48 0.55
CA THR A 243 6.78 19.27 -0.60
C THR A 243 7.52 18.37 -1.58
N TYR A 244 7.02 18.30 -2.80
CA TYR A 244 7.61 17.48 -3.86
C TYR A 244 8.46 18.34 -4.77
N ASN A 245 9.67 17.87 -5.05
CA ASN A 245 10.58 18.45 -6.02
C ASN A 245 10.58 17.58 -7.27
N PHE A 246 10.40 18.23 -8.41
CA PHE A 246 10.35 17.64 -9.73
C PHE A 246 11.55 18.11 -10.52
N ILE A 247 12.36 17.18 -11.02
CA ILE A 247 13.52 17.49 -11.86
C ILE A 247 13.24 16.88 -13.22
N ILE A 248 13.26 17.70 -14.26
CA ILE A 248 12.96 17.31 -15.63
C ILE A 248 14.21 17.54 -16.46
N THR A 249 14.64 16.50 -17.17
CA THR A 249 15.65 16.64 -18.21
C THR A 249 14.95 16.72 -19.54
N GLY A 250 15.09 17.86 -20.21
CA GLY A 250 14.51 18.10 -21.53
C GLY A 250 15.14 17.25 -22.62
N SER A 251 14.42 17.13 -23.74
CA SER A 251 15.00 16.65 -25.00
C SER A 251 16.13 17.53 -25.54
N ASP A 252 16.22 18.77 -25.06
CA ASP A 252 17.26 19.76 -25.34
C ASP A 252 18.44 19.68 -24.35
N ASP A 253 18.54 18.62 -23.54
CA ASP A 253 19.53 18.43 -22.47
C ASP A 253 19.50 19.46 -21.34
N ALA A 254 18.56 20.42 -21.38
CA ALA A 254 18.42 21.38 -20.31
C ALA A 254 17.72 20.76 -19.10
N LEU A 255 18.14 21.18 -17.90
CA LEU A 255 17.55 20.78 -16.64
C LEU A 255 16.51 21.81 -16.20
N TYR A 256 15.35 21.33 -15.77
CA TYR A 256 14.25 22.13 -15.26
C TYR A 256 13.84 21.61 -13.89
N MET A 257 13.54 22.52 -12.96
CA MET A 257 13.11 22.15 -11.62
C MET A 257 11.78 22.82 -11.29
N ALA A 258 10.85 22.07 -10.68
CA ALA A 258 9.60 22.60 -10.18
C ALA A 258 9.34 22.04 -8.78
N THR A 259 8.68 22.82 -7.93
CA THR A 259 8.33 22.40 -6.56
C THR A 259 6.82 22.53 -6.37
N LYS A 260 6.23 21.57 -5.65
CA LYS A 260 4.80 21.59 -5.33
C LYS A 260 4.53 21.06 -3.93
N ASP A 261 3.80 21.86 -3.14
CA ASP A 261 3.23 21.37 -1.89
C ASP A 261 2.03 20.46 -2.18
N ILE A 262 2.07 19.25 -1.64
CA ILE A 262 1.04 18.24 -1.75
C ILE A 262 0.52 17.96 -0.33
N PRO A 263 -0.71 18.38 0.00
CA PRO A 263 -1.28 18.14 1.31
C PRO A 263 -1.38 16.63 1.64
N ALA A 264 -1.28 16.29 2.93
CA ALA A 264 -1.38 14.93 3.45
C ALA A 264 -2.62 14.25 2.90
N ARG A 265 -3.77 14.93 3.00
CA ARG A 265 -5.10 14.47 2.56
C ARG A 265 -5.22 14.23 1.05
N VAL A 266 -4.25 14.65 0.25
CA VAL A 266 -4.14 14.29 -1.18
C VAL A 266 -3.54 12.89 -1.36
N LEU A 267 -2.81 12.41 -0.34
CA LEU A 267 -2.11 11.12 -0.28
C LEU A 267 -2.65 10.19 0.83
N ASP A 268 -3.51 10.67 1.73
CA ASP A 268 -3.82 10.04 3.03
C ASP A 268 -4.84 8.89 3.00
N VAL A 269 -5.10 8.29 1.84
CA VAL A 269 -5.77 6.99 1.82
C VAL A 269 -5.27 6.17 0.64
N PRO A 270 -4.67 4.98 0.87
CA PRO A 270 -4.65 3.92 -0.13
C PRO A 270 -6.05 3.81 -0.78
N GLY A 271 -6.16 4.16 -2.07
CA GLY A 271 -7.43 4.15 -2.80
C GLY A 271 -8.26 5.44 -2.84
N LYS A 272 -7.79 6.61 -2.36
CA LYS A 272 -8.50 7.88 -2.58
C LYS A 272 -7.66 8.88 -3.38
N PHE A 273 -7.89 8.88 -4.69
CA PHE A 273 -7.20 9.76 -5.62
C PHE A 273 -7.73 11.18 -5.55
N ILE A 274 -6.80 12.12 -5.61
CA ILE A 274 -7.11 13.52 -5.92
C ILE A 274 -6.62 13.80 -7.33
N SER A 275 -7.55 14.22 -8.19
CA SER A 275 -7.27 14.79 -9.50
C SER A 275 -6.09 15.75 -9.40
N ALA A 276 -4.95 15.39 -9.99
CA ALA A 276 -3.83 16.30 -10.17
C ALA A 276 -4.32 17.46 -11.04
N LYS A 277 -4.66 18.57 -10.40
CA LYS A 277 -4.81 19.86 -11.06
C LYS A 277 -3.49 20.10 -11.80
N ASN A 278 -3.56 20.29 -13.13
CA ASN A 278 -2.41 20.50 -14.01
C ASN A 278 -1.25 21.17 -13.25
N ILE A 279 -0.14 20.46 -13.05
CA ILE A 279 1.10 21.12 -12.65
C ILE A 279 1.63 21.78 -13.93
N ASN A 280 1.02 22.93 -14.26
CA ASN A 280 1.53 23.82 -15.28
C ASN A 280 2.75 24.49 -14.65
N ALA A 281 3.92 23.92 -14.88
CA ALA A 281 5.13 24.63 -14.58
C ALA A 281 5.27 25.76 -15.62
N THR A 282 5.14 27.00 -15.16
CA THR A 282 5.23 28.18 -16.04
C THR A 282 6.66 28.68 -16.02
N LYS A 283 7.05 29.47 -17.04
CA LYS A 283 8.42 29.99 -17.18
C LYS A 283 8.98 30.69 -15.93
N SER A 284 8.12 31.26 -15.07
CA SER A 284 8.52 31.88 -13.81
C SER A 284 8.93 30.89 -12.71
N ASP A 285 8.65 29.59 -12.89
CA ASP A 285 9.02 28.51 -11.97
C ASP A 285 10.35 27.84 -12.38
N PHE A 286 10.91 28.21 -13.53
CA PHE A 286 12.13 27.63 -14.10
C PHE A 286 13.20 28.70 -14.28
N ALA A 287 14.12 28.79 -13.33
CA ALA A 287 15.40 29.44 -13.59
C ALA A 287 16.31 28.44 -14.33
N PRO A 288 16.98 28.82 -15.43
CA PRO A 288 18.13 28.06 -15.89
C PRO A 288 19.13 27.98 -14.74
N VAL A 289 19.58 26.78 -14.40
CA VAL A 289 20.76 26.61 -13.55
C VAL A 289 21.93 27.01 -14.43
N ASP A 290 22.24 28.31 -14.48
CA ASP A 290 23.48 28.77 -15.07
C ASP A 290 24.60 28.15 -14.25
N GLY A 291 25.48 27.39 -14.91
CA GLY A 291 26.51 26.55 -14.31
C GLY A 291 27.66 27.33 -13.65
N THR A 292 27.36 28.40 -12.91
CA THR A 292 28.36 29.31 -12.32
C THR A 292 28.14 29.65 -10.85
N THR A 293 27.43 28.83 -10.07
CA THR A 293 27.55 28.90 -8.60
C THR A 293 27.65 27.52 -7.97
N ASP A 294 28.89 27.09 -7.85
CA ASP A 294 29.41 26.28 -6.76
C ASP A 294 28.99 26.92 -5.41
N THR A 295 28.16 26.21 -4.63
CA THR A 295 28.28 26.02 -3.17
C THR A 295 27.09 25.20 -2.65
N ALA A 296 27.38 23.99 -2.20
CA ALA A 296 26.72 23.23 -1.12
C ALA A 296 25.21 23.46 -0.85
N LEU A 297 24.37 22.51 -1.28
CA LEU A 297 23.55 21.59 -0.45
C LEU A 297 22.60 20.79 -1.33
#